data_AF-A0A7V4Q5C4-F1
#
_entry.id   AF-A0A7V4Q5C4-F1
#
_cell.length_a   1.000
_cell.length_b   1.000
_cell.length_c   1.000
_cell.angle_alpha   90.00
_cell.angle_beta   90.00
_cell.angle_gamma   90.00
#
_symmetry.space_group_name_H-M   'P 1'
#
loop_
_entity.id
_entity.type
_entity.pdbx_description
1 polymer ?
#
loop_
_entity_poly.entity_id
_entity_poly.type
_entity_poly.pdbx_seq_one_letter_code
_entity_poly.pdbx_strand_id
1 'polypeptide(L)'
;ELIEALGQQFGLETAREIALQSYPEDLLELVPEEIALGKLVFPLKQQEGVLSVAITDPLDSGTIELLEKRNSTRVVRVLATREDVLDAIRQHYLRGELANNNSLKILIVDDSTEVTTDLQGALRKEGYQVLTANDGIEGLRIAFSQTPDLILCDAAMPRMDGYALMRAIKANPTSAGTPMILLTTKTSPEEEHRALKSGFHDFIAKPMMTIRIVSRVRRAFEIVQQVRQREEAPAA
;
A
#
# COMPACT_ATOMS: atom_id res chain seq x y z
N GLU A 1 3.62 -30.21 -4.31
CA GLU A 1 4.18 -31.21 -3.37
C GLU A 1 3.68 -31.05 -1.94
N LEU A 2 4.11 -30.07 -1.13
CA LEU A 2 3.71 -29.99 0.29
C LEU A 2 2.19 -29.78 0.51
N ILE A 3 1.56 -28.89 -0.27
CA ILE A 3 0.13 -28.62 -0.14
C ILE A 3 -0.75 -29.80 -0.56
N GLU A 4 -0.31 -30.57 -1.56
CA GLU A 4 -1.04 -31.76 -2.02
C GLU A 4 -0.98 -32.87 -0.98
N ALA A 5 0.17 -33.06 -0.32
CA ALA A 5 0.32 -34.00 0.78
C ALA A 5 -0.58 -33.63 1.97
N LEU A 6 -0.65 -32.34 2.32
CA LEU A 6 -1.55 -31.86 3.37
C LEU A 6 -3.03 -32.00 2.95
N GLY A 7 -3.37 -31.66 1.71
CA GLY A 7 -4.72 -31.86 1.17
C GLY A 7 -5.16 -33.32 1.29
N GLN A 8 -4.29 -34.26 0.91
CA GLN A 8 -4.56 -35.70 1.04
C GLN A 8 -4.70 -36.14 2.51
N GLN A 9 -3.83 -35.66 3.40
CA GLN A 9 -3.87 -36.00 4.83
C GLN A 9 -5.16 -35.54 5.52
N PHE A 10 -5.67 -34.37 5.14
CA PHE A 10 -6.89 -33.78 5.73
C PHE A 10 -8.16 -34.03 4.91
N GLY A 11 -8.07 -34.72 3.78
CA GLY A 11 -9.20 -34.97 2.89
C GLY A 11 -9.78 -33.70 2.26
N LEU A 12 -8.94 -32.70 2.01
CA LEU A 12 -9.32 -31.40 1.48
C LEU A 12 -8.87 -31.25 0.03
N GLU A 13 -9.71 -30.63 -0.80
CA GLU A 13 -9.29 -30.14 -2.11
C GLU A 13 -8.22 -29.04 -1.93
N THR A 14 -7.38 -28.85 -2.95
CA THR A 14 -6.36 -27.79 -2.95
C THR A 14 -6.66 -26.75 -4.01
N ALA A 15 -6.48 -25.47 -3.68
CA ALA A 15 -6.55 -24.36 -4.62
C ALA A 15 -5.18 -23.72 -4.83
N ARG A 16 -4.95 -23.21 -6.05
CA ARG A 16 -3.76 -22.46 -6.47
C ARG A 16 -4.16 -21.35 -7.40
N GLU A 17 -3.28 -20.37 -7.59
CA GLU A 17 -3.46 -19.29 -8.56
C GLU A 17 -4.80 -18.55 -8.35
N ILE A 18 -5.23 -18.49 -7.08
CA ILE A 18 -6.53 -17.95 -6.67
C ILE A 18 -6.64 -16.50 -7.16
N ALA A 19 -5.56 -15.73 -7.00
CA ALA A 19 -5.49 -14.34 -7.43
C ALA A 19 -5.83 -14.14 -8.92
N LEU A 20 -5.43 -15.06 -9.80
CA LEU A 20 -5.61 -14.93 -11.26
C LEU A 20 -7.06 -15.05 -11.72
N GLN A 21 -7.96 -15.55 -10.87
CA GLN A 21 -9.38 -15.73 -11.19
C GLN A 21 -10.16 -14.44 -10.91
N SER A 22 -11.35 -14.34 -11.50
CA SER A 22 -12.26 -13.22 -11.24
C SER A 22 -13.35 -13.66 -10.26
N TYR A 23 -13.54 -12.89 -9.20
CA TYR A 23 -14.57 -13.13 -8.19
C TYR A 23 -15.57 -11.96 -8.19
N PRO A 24 -16.88 -12.24 -8.14
CA PRO A 24 -17.89 -11.19 -8.07
C PRO A 24 -17.93 -10.56 -6.66
N GLU A 25 -18.35 -9.30 -6.56
CA GLU A 25 -18.31 -8.55 -5.29
C GLU A 25 -19.18 -9.16 -4.20
N ASP A 26 -20.35 -9.69 -4.56
CA ASP A 26 -21.27 -10.38 -3.66
C ASP A 26 -20.65 -11.61 -2.98
N LEU A 27 -19.79 -12.34 -3.70
CA LEU A 27 -19.01 -13.45 -3.13
C LEU A 27 -17.95 -12.96 -2.15
N LEU A 28 -17.27 -11.85 -2.46
CA LEU A 28 -16.24 -11.27 -1.62
C LEU A 28 -16.84 -10.75 -0.30
N GLU A 29 -18.04 -10.15 -0.33
CA GLU A 29 -18.75 -9.64 0.85
C GLU A 29 -19.07 -10.70 1.91
N LEU A 30 -19.18 -11.98 1.51
CA LEU A 30 -19.39 -13.10 2.42
C LEU A 30 -18.21 -13.31 3.38
N VAL A 31 -17.01 -12.86 2.99
CA VAL A 31 -15.81 -12.90 3.82
C VAL A 31 -15.22 -11.49 3.84
N PRO A 32 -15.62 -10.63 4.79
CA PRO A 32 -15.07 -9.27 4.92
C PRO A 32 -13.55 -9.25 4.99
N GLU A 33 -12.93 -8.17 4.50
CA GLU A 33 -11.49 -7.99 4.41
C GLU A 33 -10.77 -8.25 5.74
N GLU A 34 -11.33 -7.79 6.86
CA GLU A 34 -10.73 -7.95 8.18
C GLU A 34 -10.62 -9.42 8.58
N ILE A 35 -11.59 -10.23 8.16
CA ILE A 35 -11.61 -11.67 8.37
C ILE A 35 -10.65 -12.34 7.40
N ALA A 36 -10.68 -11.95 6.13
CA ALA A 36 -9.80 -12.49 5.10
C ALA A 36 -8.31 -12.31 5.49
N LEU A 37 -7.91 -11.10 5.88
CA LEU A 37 -6.54 -10.78 6.33
C LEU A 37 -6.22 -11.38 7.70
N GLY A 38 -7.13 -11.25 8.67
CA GLY A 38 -6.88 -11.67 10.05
C GLY A 38 -6.82 -13.19 10.22
N LYS A 39 -7.55 -13.93 9.39
CA LYS A 39 -7.65 -15.40 9.44
C LYS A 39 -7.00 -16.10 8.25
N LEU A 40 -6.48 -15.35 7.27
CA LEU A 40 -5.87 -15.87 6.05
C LEU A 40 -6.80 -16.86 5.35
N VAL A 41 -7.98 -16.35 5.02
CA VAL A 41 -9.02 -17.08 4.29
C VAL A 41 -9.52 -16.28 3.10
N PHE A 42 -10.01 -16.96 2.06
CA PHE A 42 -10.51 -16.30 0.86
C PHE A 42 -11.70 -17.07 0.24
N PRO A 43 -12.81 -16.41 -0.14
CA PRO A 43 -13.95 -17.11 -0.73
C PRO A 43 -13.67 -17.49 -2.19
N LEU A 44 -13.91 -18.75 -2.55
CA LEU A 44 -13.64 -19.27 -3.89
C LEU A 44 -14.89 -19.34 -4.75
N LYS A 45 -16.03 -19.75 -4.18
CA LYS A 45 -17.32 -19.85 -4.87
C LYS A 45 -18.44 -20.06 -3.87
N GLN A 46 -19.66 -19.64 -4.23
CA GLN A 46 -20.87 -19.97 -3.50
C GLN A 46 -21.87 -20.66 -4.45
N GLN A 47 -22.35 -21.84 -4.09
CA GLN A 47 -23.35 -22.60 -4.85
C GLN A 47 -24.28 -23.34 -3.89
N GLU A 48 -25.59 -23.25 -4.12
CA GLU A 48 -26.62 -24.04 -3.39
C GLU A 48 -26.50 -23.97 -1.85
N GLY A 49 -26.21 -22.78 -1.29
CA GLY A 49 -26.04 -22.60 0.15
C GLY A 49 -24.74 -23.19 0.73
N VAL A 50 -23.77 -23.47 -0.15
CA VAL A 50 -22.42 -23.90 0.21
C VAL A 50 -21.40 -22.86 -0.25
N LEU A 51 -20.57 -22.38 0.67
CA LEU A 51 -19.47 -21.46 0.43
C LEU A 51 -18.15 -22.22 0.49
N SER A 52 -17.42 -22.29 -0.63
CA SER A 52 -16.06 -22.81 -0.65
C SER A 52 -15.09 -21.72 -0.22
N VAL A 53 -14.26 -22.00 0.78
CA VAL A 53 -13.29 -21.04 1.34
C VAL A 53 -11.90 -21.65 1.30
N ALA A 54 -10.98 -20.93 0.67
CA ALA A 54 -9.55 -21.20 0.74
C ALA A 54 -9.04 -20.90 2.16
N ILE A 55 -8.30 -21.83 2.74
CA ILE A 55 -7.74 -21.73 4.08
C ILE A 55 -6.26 -22.10 4.09
N THR A 56 -5.48 -21.44 4.95
CA THR A 56 -4.07 -21.79 5.16
C THR A 56 -3.86 -22.73 6.34
N ASP A 57 -4.80 -22.76 7.29
CA ASP A 57 -4.76 -23.62 8.47
C ASP A 57 -5.99 -24.54 8.50
N PRO A 58 -5.86 -25.85 8.21
CA PRO A 58 -6.97 -26.80 8.21
C PRO A 58 -7.59 -27.03 9.60
N LEU A 59 -6.90 -26.64 10.67
CA LEU A 59 -7.34 -26.86 12.05
C LEU A 59 -8.15 -25.67 12.62
N ASP A 60 -8.20 -24.53 11.94
CA ASP A 60 -8.96 -23.36 12.38
C ASP A 60 -10.47 -23.54 12.22
N SER A 61 -11.06 -24.29 13.15
CA SER A 61 -12.50 -24.55 13.17
C SER A 61 -13.31 -23.32 13.56
N GLY A 62 -12.72 -22.38 14.31
CA GLY A 62 -13.40 -21.19 14.79
C GLY A 62 -13.74 -20.22 13.66
N THR A 63 -12.85 -20.06 12.68
CA THR A 63 -13.14 -19.24 11.49
C THR A 63 -14.25 -19.85 10.64
N ILE A 64 -14.32 -21.18 10.52
CA ILE A 64 -15.38 -21.87 9.78
C ILE A 64 -16.75 -21.64 10.44
N GLU A 65 -16.86 -21.88 11.75
CA GLU A 65 -18.12 -21.65 12.49
C GLU A 65 -18.59 -20.20 12.40
N LEU A 66 -17.66 -19.25 12.43
CA LEU A 66 -17.96 -17.83 12.28
C LEU A 66 -18.56 -17.53 10.90
N LEU A 67 -17.95 -18.02 9.83
CA LEU A 67 -18.42 -17.80 8.46
C LEU A 67 -19.77 -18.49 8.19
N GLU A 68 -19.98 -19.70 8.72
CA GLU A 68 -21.25 -20.42 8.59
C GLU A 68 -22.40 -19.66 9.27
N LYS A 69 -22.20 -19.21 10.52
CA LYS A 69 -23.19 -18.42 11.26
C LYS A 69 -23.49 -17.09 10.59
N ARG A 70 -22.45 -16.40 10.11
CA ARG A 70 -22.58 -15.08 9.49
C ARG A 70 -23.42 -15.14 8.22
N ASN A 71 -23.17 -16.13 7.37
CA ASN A 71 -23.70 -16.18 6.02
C ASN A 71 -24.90 -17.12 5.88
N SER A 72 -25.33 -17.77 6.97
CA SER A 72 -26.35 -18.82 6.96
C SER A 72 -26.09 -19.88 5.87
N THR A 73 -24.81 -20.25 5.71
CA THR A 73 -24.29 -21.12 4.65
C THR A 73 -23.50 -22.25 5.28
N ARG A 74 -23.37 -23.38 4.60
CA ARG A 74 -22.35 -24.39 4.94
C ARG A 74 -21.01 -23.99 4.35
N VAL A 75 -19.91 -24.13 5.08
CA VAL A 75 -18.58 -23.82 4.57
C VAL A 75 -17.81 -25.09 4.23
N VAL A 76 -17.34 -25.18 2.99
CA VAL A 76 -16.42 -26.23 2.54
C VAL A 76 -15.01 -25.65 2.49
N ARG A 77 -14.08 -26.35 3.12
CA ARG A 77 -12.68 -25.96 3.23
C ARG A 77 -11.91 -26.43 2.00
N VAL A 78 -11.10 -25.53 1.46
CA VAL A 78 -10.16 -25.82 0.37
C VAL A 78 -8.78 -25.36 0.84
N LEU A 79 -7.80 -26.24 0.83
CA LEU A 79 -6.46 -25.90 1.30
C LEU A 79 -5.73 -25.05 0.25
N ALA A 80 -5.13 -23.94 0.67
CA ALA A 80 -4.35 -23.05 -0.17
C ALA A 80 -3.04 -22.68 0.52
N THR A 81 -2.03 -22.27 -0.26
CA THR A 81 -0.80 -21.77 0.35
C THR A 81 -1.07 -20.40 0.96
N ARG A 82 -0.26 -20.03 1.96
CA ARG A 82 -0.31 -18.67 2.52
C ARG A 82 -0.08 -17.61 1.46
N GLU A 83 0.80 -17.89 0.50
CA GLU A 83 1.12 -17.00 -0.60
C GLU A 83 -0.09 -16.81 -1.53
N ASP A 84 -0.71 -17.90 -2.01
CA ASP A 84 -1.90 -17.85 -2.87
C ASP A 84 -3.05 -17.05 -2.24
N VAL A 85 -3.31 -17.27 -0.94
CA VAL A 85 -4.39 -16.58 -0.22
C VAL A 85 -4.07 -15.10 -0.06
N LEU A 86 -2.83 -14.75 0.33
CA LEU A 86 -2.43 -13.35 0.45
C LEU A 86 -2.49 -12.61 -0.88
N ASP A 87 -2.06 -13.22 -1.97
CA ASP A 87 -2.11 -12.61 -3.29
C ASP A 87 -3.55 -12.42 -3.77
N ALA A 88 -4.44 -13.38 -3.50
CA ALA A 88 -5.87 -13.22 -3.79
C ALA A 88 -6.48 -12.08 -2.96
N ILE A 89 -6.15 -11.98 -1.67
CA ILE A 89 -6.65 -10.89 -0.82
C ILE A 89 -6.17 -9.52 -1.34
N ARG A 90 -4.89 -9.41 -1.67
CA ARG A 90 -4.30 -8.19 -2.26
C ARG A 90 -4.97 -7.79 -3.57
N GLN A 91 -5.29 -8.76 -4.42
CA GLN A 91 -5.83 -8.48 -5.73
C GLN A 91 -7.34 -8.16 -5.72
N HIS A 92 -8.10 -8.72 -4.77
CA HIS A 92 -9.57 -8.68 -4.81
C HIS A 92 -10.21 -7.89 -3.68
N TYR A 93 -9.67 -7.92 -2.46
CA TYR A 93 -10.18 -7.07 -1.36
C TYR A 93 -9.53 -5.70 -1.37
N LEU A 94 -8.22 -5.65 -1.63
CA LEU A 94 -7.46 -4.40 -1.64
C LEU A 94 -7.55 -3.67 -3.00
N ARG A 95 -8.63 -3.92 -3.78
CA ARG A 95 -8.96 -3.21 -5.01
C ARG A 95 -9.30 -1.76 -4.69
N GLY A 96 -8.29 -0.91 -4.91
CA GLY A 96 -8.32 0.52 -4.63
C GLY A 96 -6.96 1.00 -4.12
N GLU A 97 -6.19 0.12 -3.48
CA GLU A 97 -4.94 0.51 -2.82
C GLU A 97 -3.72 -0.19 -3.39
N LEU A 98 -3.77 -1.49 -3.68
CA LEU A 98 -2.56 -2.18 -4.18
C LEU A 98 -2.47 -2.25 -5.71
N ALA A 99 -3.58 -2.12 -6.44
CA ALA A 99 -3.57 -2.09 -7.90
C ALA A 99 -2.96 -0.79 -8.48
N ASN A 100 -3.03 0.32 -7.73
CA ASN A 100 -2.35 1.56 -8.10
C ASN A 100 -0.92 1.64 -7.53
N ASN A 101 -0.66 1.08 -6.34
CA ASN A 101 0.65 1.24 -5.68
C ASN A 101 1.81 0.54 -6.40
N ASN A 102 1.55 -0.56 -7.13
CA ASN A 102 2.59 -1.24 -7.90
C ASN A 102 3.13 -0.40 -9.08
N SER A 103 2.51 0.75 -9.37
CA SER A 103 2.98 1.75 -10.34
C SER A 103 3.41 3.08 -9.71
N LEU A 104 2.98 3.39 -8.49
CA LEU A 104 3.26 4.66 -7.85
C LEU A 104 4.68 4.70 -7.32
N LYS A 105 5.45 5.65 -7.84
CA LYS A 105 6.86 5.86 -7.53
C LYS A 105 7.02 6.86 -6.39
N ILE A 106 7.63 6.42 -5.30
CA ILE A 106 8.03 7.30 -4.20
C ILE A 106 9.53 7.51 -4.28
N LEU A 107 9.95 8.77 -4.30
CA LEU A 107 11.36 9.15 -4.15
C LEU A 107 11.63 9.56 -2.70
N ILE A 108 12.58 8.90 -2.07
CA ILE A 108 13.12 9.29 -0.75
C ILE A 108 14.43 10.03 -0.97
N VAL A 109 14.54 11.25 -0.45
CA VAL A 109 15.74 12.08 -0.51
C VAL A 109 16.20 12.37 0.92
N ASP A 110 17.24 11.66 1.36
CA ASP A 110 17.76 11.75 2.73
C ASP A 110 19.20 11.25 2.73
N ASP A 111 20.11 11.96 3.39
CA ASP A 111 21.53 11.60 3.47
C ASP A 111 21.82 10.51 4.51
N SER A 112 20.82 10.13 5.33
CA SER A 112 20.91 8.99 6.25
C SER A 112 20.54 7.68 5.57
N THR A 113 21.52 6.78 5.45
CA THR A 113 21.33 5.42 4.96
C THR A 113 20.38 4.59 5.83
N GLU A 114 20.35 4.88 7.14
CA GLU A 114 19.45 4.20 8.09
C GLU A 114 17.99 4.59 7.80
N VAL A 115 17.71 5.88 7.71
CA VAL A 115 16.36 6.39 7.42
C VAL A 115 15.87 5.91 6.06
N THR A 116 16.71 6.02 5.02
CA THR A 116 16.34 5.57 3.67
C THR A 116 16.05 4.07 3.62
N THR A 117 16.83 3.24 4.33
CA THR A 117 16.63 1.77 4.37
C THR A 117 15.32 1.41 5.07
N ASP A 118 15.04 2.01 6.23
CA ASP A 118 13.83 1.73 7.00
C ASP A 118 12.57 2.14 6.24
N LEU A 119 12.58 3.35 5.65
CA LEU A 119 11.47 3.85 4.86
C LEU A 119 11.28 3.03 3.58
N GLN A 120 12.37 2.65 2.90
CA GLN A 120 12.30 1.80 1.72
C GLN A 120 11.68 0.44 2.05
N GLY A 121 12.10 -0.19 3.15
CA GLY A 121 11.56 -1.48 3.59
C GLY A 121 10.07 -1.39 3.94
N ALA A 122 9.65 -0.32 4.63
CA ALA A 122 8.25 -0.10 4.98
C ALA A 122 7.38 0.15 3.74
N LEU A 123 7.78 1.07 2.86
CA LEU A 123 6.98 1.45 1.69
C LEU A 123 6.92 0.33 0.63
N ARG A 124 7.99 -0.45 0.45
CA ARG A 124 7.93 -1.61 -0.45
C ARG A 124 6.97 -2.70 0.04
N LYS A 125 6.83 -2.89 1.36
CA LYS A 125 5.83 -3.82 1.92
C LYS A 125 4.39 -3.42 1.59
N GLU A 126 4.16 -2.12 1.41
CA GLU A 126 2.88 -1.54 0.97
C GLU A 126 2.71 -1.53 -0.56
N GLY A 127 3.64 -2.15 -1.30
CA GLY A 127 3.58 -2.29 -2.76
C GLY A 127 4.10 -1.11 -3.57
N TYR A 128 4.69 -0.08 -2.97
CA TYR A 128 5.21 1.08 -3.71
C TYR A 128 6.55 0.80 -4.42
N GLN A 129 6.75 1.40 -5.58
CA GLN A 129 8.08 1.48 -6.20
C GLN A 129 8.90 2.58 -5.51
N VAL A 130 9.97 2.20 -4.80
CA VAL A 130 10.78 3.15 -4.03
C VAL A 130 12.11 3.44 -4.73
N LEU A 131 12.33 4.72 -5.01
CA LEU A 131 13.58 5.33 -5.45
C LEU A 131 14.25 6.03 -4.26
N THR A 132 15.58 6.10 -4.25
CA THR A 132 16.35 6.74 -3.18
C THR A 132 17.40 7.69 -3.75
N ALA A 133 17.66 8.78 -3.05
CA ALA A 133 18.71 9.75 -3.31
C ALA A 133 19.37 10.16 -2.00
N ASN A 134 20.69 10.36 -2.00
CA ASN A 134 21.46 10.65 -0.79
C ASN A 134 21.68 12.17 -0.57
N ASP A 135 21.14 13.01 -1.44
CA ASP A 135 21.22 14.47 -1.35
C ASP A 135 20.21 15.13 -2.30
N GLY A 136 19.98 16.44 -2.14
CA GLY A 136 19.02 17.18 -2.95
C GLY A 136 19.35 17.28 -4.46
N ILE A 137 20.63 17.25 -4.86
CA ILE A 137 21.03 17.29 -6.28
C ILE A 137 20.71 15.96 -6.96
N GLU A 138 21.06 14.84 -6.31
CA GLU A 138 20.68 13.51 -6.78
C GLU A 138 19.15 13.36 -6.81
N GLY A 139 18.47 13.84 -5.76
CA GLY A 139 17.01 13.84 -5.65
C GLY A 139 16.36 14.60 -6.81
N LEU A 140 16.86 15.79 -7.14
CA LEU A 140 16.37 16.59 -8.27
C LEU A 140 16.54 15.86 -9.62
N ARG A 141 17.72 15.27 -9.85
CA ARG A 141 18.01 14.50 -11.08
C ARG A 141 17.05 13.32 -11.23
N ILE A 142 16.81 12.58 -10.15
CA ILE A 142 15.89 11.43 -10.17
C ILE A 142 14.46 11.91 -10.36
N ALA A 143 14.04 12.98 -9.66
CA ALA A 143 12.70 13.52 -9.80
C ALA A 143 12.36 13.91 -11.26
N PHE A 144 13.30 14.52 -11.97
CA PHE A 144 13.08 14.91 -13.37
C PHE A 144 13.15 13.75 -14.37
N SER A 145 13.95 12.71 -14.08
CA SER A 145 14.12 11.58 -15.02
C SER A 145 13.13 10.45 -14.79
N GLN A 146 12.67 10.25 -13.55
CA GLN A 146 11.80 9.13 -13.16
C GLN A 146 10.39 9.58 -12.83
N THR A 147 10.10 10.88 -12.76
CA THR A 147 8.77 11.46 -12.51
C THR A 147 8.03 10.74 -11.38
N PRO A 148 8.54 10.81 -10.13
CA PRO A 148 7.90 10.17 -9.00
C PRO A 148 6.53 10.81 -8.73
N ASP A 149 5.62 10.00 -8.20
CA ASP A 149 4.27 10.42 -7.82
C ASP A 149 4.26 11.08 -6.44
N LEU A 150 5.30 10.86 -5.61
CA LEU A 150 5.47 11.53 -4.32
C LEU A 150 6.95 11.61 -3.94
N ILE A 151 7.36 12.69 -3.26
CA ILE A 151 8.73 12.85 -2.73
C ILE A 151 8.69 12.96 -1.21
N LEU A 152 9.43 12.10 -0.52
CA LEU A 152 9.79 12.25 0.88
C LEU A 152 11.17 12.89 0.94
N CYS A 153 11.31 14.04 1.60
CA CYS A 153 12.56 14.79 1.58
C CYS A 153 12.97 15.20 2.98
N ASP A 154 14.24 14.96 3.33
CA ASP A 154 14.82 15.55 4.53
C ASP A 154 14.98 17.07 4.40
N ALA A 155 14.82 17.79 5.50
CA ALA A 155 14.90 19.23 5.53
C ALA A 155 16.33 19.76 5.44
N ALA A 156 17.33 19.01 5.91
CA ALA A 156 18.71 19.46 6.09
C ALA A 156 19.70 18.46 5.51
N MET A 157 20.00 18.62 4.22
CA MET A 157 20.95 17.76 3.49
C MET A 157 22.15 18.56 2.97
N PRO A 158 23.30 17.89 2.72
CA PRO A 158 24.43 18.50 2.04
C PRO A 158 24.08 18.96 0.62
N ARG A 159 24.80 19.99 0.14
CA ARG A 159 24.72 20.59 -1.22
C ARG A 159 23.39 21.30 -1.53
N MET A 160 22.25 20.65 -1.31
CA MET A 160 20.93 21.20 -1.55
C MET A 160 19.99 20.70 -0.46
N ASP A 161 19.42 21.63 0.30
CA ASP A 161 18.43 21.33 1.35
C ASP A 161 17.04 21.06 0.76
N GLY A 162 16.13 20.52 1.58
CA GLY A 162 14.79 20.15 1.12
C GLY A 162 13.96 21.32 0.61
N TYR A 163 14.20 22.53 1.14
CA TYR A 163 13.50 23.74 0.70
C TYR A 163 13.98 24.22 -0.67
N ALA A 164 15.28 24.12 -0.94
CA ALA A 164 15.86 24.38 -2.25
C ALA A 164 15.40 23.35 -3.27
N LEU A 165 15.31 22.07 -2.89
CA LEU A 165 14.74 21.02 -3.72
C LEU A 165 13.27 21.34 -4.06
N MET A 166 12.44 21.68 -3.07
CA MET A 166 11.05 22.10 -3.29
C MET A 166 10.93 23.22 -4.33
N ARG A 167 11.73 24.28 -4.19
CA ARG A 167 11.73 25.39 -5.16
C ARG A 167 12.10 24.92 -6.57
N ALA A 168 13.10 24.04 -6.70
CA ALA A 168 13.52 23.52 -8.00
C ALA A 168 12.45 22.61 -8.64
N ILE A 169 11.81 21.74 -7.85
CA ILE A 169 10.71 20.88 -8.31
C ILE A 169 9.51 21.70 -8.79
N LYS A 170 9.13 22.75 -8.05
CA LYS A 170 8.02 23.64 -8.40
C LYS A 170 8.31 24.54 -9.61
N ALA A 171 9.58 24.83 -9.88
CA ALA A 171 9.97 25.64 -11.05
C ALA A 171 9.87 24.87 -12.38
N ASN A 172 9.79 23.53 -12.35
CA ASN A 172 9.65 22.71 -13.54
C ASN A 172 8.17 22.27 -13.72
N PRO A 173 7.50 22.68 -14.82
CA PRO A 173 6.08 22.37 -15.04
C PRO A 173 5.73 20.88 -14.94
N THR A 174 6.61 19.99 -15.40
CA THR A 174 6.38 18.54 -15.42
C THR A 174 6.39 17.91 -14.02
N SER A 175 7.12 18.51 -13.07
CA SER A 175 7.22 18.02 -11.69
C SER A 175 6.53 18.92 -10.66
N ALA A 176 6.01 20.09 -11.06
CA ALA A 176 5.41 21.06 -10.15
C ALA A 176 4.18 20.50 -9.41
N GLY A 177 3.48 19.54 -10.01
CA GLY A 177 2.34 18.84 -9.42
C GLY A 177 2.72 17.74 -8.42
N THR A 178 3.98 17.31 -8.34
CA THR A 178 4.38 16.21 -7.45
C THR A 178 4.28 16.66 -5.99
N PRO A 179 3.48 15.99 -5.13
CA PRO A 179 3.43 16.27 -3.71
C PRO A 179 4.76 15.95 -3.04
N MET A 180 5.17 16.80 -2.10
CA MET A 180 6.36 16.57 -1.29
C MET A 180 6.00 16.61 0.20
N ILE A 181 6.53 15.68 0.97
CA ILE A 181 6.41 15.63 2.43
C ILE A 181 7.79 15.90 3.03
N LEU A 182 7.86 16.88 3.93
CA LEU A 182 9.10 17.25 4.61
C LEU A 182 9.33 16.35 5.83
N LEU A 183 10.51 15.77 5.93
CA LEU A 183 11.01 15.06 7.11
C LEU A 183 12.01 15.96 7.83
N THR A 184 11.88 16.19 9.14
CA THR A 184 12.78 17.12 9.83
C THR A 184 12.89 16.88 11.32
N THR A 185 14.01 17.26 11.90
CA THR A 185 14.22 17.33 13.36
C THR A 185 13.73 18.64 13.98
N LYS A 186 13.46 19.68 13.18
CA LYS A 186 12.99 20.99 13.65
C LYS A 186 11.47 21.06 13.64
N THR A 187 10.85 21.08 14.82
CA THR A 187 9.40 20.89 14.99
C THR A 187 8.68 22.05 15.67
N SER A 188 9.28 23.25 15.66
CA SER A 188 8.59 24.42 16.22
C SER A 188 7.40 24.82 15.33
N PRO A 189 6.37 25.47 15.90
CA PRO A 189 5.22 25.95 15.12
C PRO A 189 5.63 26.86 13.94
N GLU A 190 6.70 27.63 14.09
CA GLU A 190 7.24 28.48 13.04
C GLU A 190 7.84 27.67 11.88
N GLU A 191 8.49 26.54 12.19
CA GLU A 191 9.07 25.63 11.19
C GLU A 191 7.98 24.86 10.45
N GLU A 192 6.93 24.42 11.15
CA GLU A 192 5.74 23.83 10.53
C GLU A 192 5.05 24.84 9.59
N HIS A 193 4.83 26.07 10.07
CA HIS A 193 4.25 27.15 9.27
C HIS A 193 5.09 27.44 8.02
N ARG A 194 6.41 27.51 8.17
CA ARG A 194 7.35 27.74 7.08
C ARG A 194 7.31 26.61 6.04
N ALA A 195 7.25 25.35 6.47
CA ALA A 195 7.17 24.20 5.58
C ALA A 195 5.90 24.27 4.71
N LEU A 196 4.74 24.44 5.33
CA LEU A 196 3.46 24.51 4.61
C LEU A 196 3.42 25.71 3.66
N LYS A 197 3.89 26.88 4.10
CA LYS A 197 3.96 28.10 3.25
C LYS A 197 4.89 27.92 2.04
N SER A 198 5.90 27.05 2.14
CA SER A 198 6.83 26.75 1.05
C SER A 198 6.26 25.79 0.01
N GLY A 199 5.06 25.24 0.23
CA GLY A 199 4.38 24.34 -0.70
C GLY A 199 4.54 22.84 -0.40
N PHE A 200 5.06 22.47 0.78
CA PHE A 200 5.03 21.08 1.23
C PHE A 200 3.58 20.65 1.52
N HIS A 201 3.25 19.44 1.10
CA HIS A 201 1.93 18.86 1.32
C HIS A 201 1.74 18.43 2.78
N ASP A 202 2.79 17.93 3.41
CA ASP A 202 2.76 17.52 4.82
C ASP A 202 4.17 17.65 5.42
N PHE A 203 4.23 17.53 6.74
CA PHE A 203 5.42 17.68 7.55
C PHE A 203 5.46 16.58 8.62
N ILE A 204 6.61 15.91 8.77
CA ILE A 204 6.78 14.81 9.71
C ILE A 204 8.07 14.99 10.52
N ALA A 205 7.89 15.06 11.84
CA ALA A 205 8.96 15.13 12.81
C ALA A 205 9.79 13.83 12.87
N LYS A 206 11.11 13.97 12.89
CA LYS A 206 12.09 12.93 13.25
C LYS A 206 12.33 12.95 14.77
N PRO A 207 12.45 11.79 15.44
CA PRO A 207 12.32 10.43 14.91
C PRO A 207 10.84 10.08 14.61
N MET A 208 10.61 9.28 13.58
CA MET A 208 9.29 8.83 13.17
C MET A 208 9.17 7.31 13.18
N MET A 209 7.96 6.81 13.42
CA MET A 209 7.62 5.42 13.16
C MET A 209 7.27 5.26 11.68
N THR A 210 7.80 4.23 11.03
CA THR A 210 7.52 3.91 9.62
C THR A 210 6.03 3.78 9.32
N ILE A 211 5.23 3.23 10.25
CA ILE A 211 3.77 3.15 10.10
C ILE A 211 3.11 4.53 9.93
N ARG A 212 3.63 5.57 10.62
CA ARG A 212 3.13 6.94 10.47
C ARG A 212 3.42 7.48 9.07
N ILE A 213 4.58 7.17 8.51
CA ILE A 213 4.95 7.56 7.15
C ILE A 213 4.02 6.90 6.14
N VAL A 214 3.80 5.59 6.28
CA VAL A 214 2.86 4.82 5.42
C VAL A 214 1.47 5.48 5.42
N SER A 215 0.92 5.80 6.58
CA SER A 215 -0.39 6.47 6.66
C SER A 215 -0.40 7.85 6.00
N ARG A 216 0.66 8.64 6.14
CA ARG A 216 0.74 9.98 5.50
C ARG A 216 0.90 9.89 3.98
N VAL A 217 1.69 8.92 3.50
CA VAL A 217 1.85 8.65 2.07
C VAL A 217 0.52 8.24 1.43
N ARG A 218 -0.18 7.27 2.04
CA ARG A 218 -1.49 6.81 1.56
C ARG A 218 -2.49 7.96 1.44
N ARG A 219 -2.60 8.78 2.50
CA ARG A 219 -3.44 9.98 2.51
C ARG A 219 -3.05 11.00 1.42
N ALA A 220 -1.75 11.21 1.19
CA ALA A 220 -1.30 12.12 0.14
C ALA A 220 -1.70 11.63 -1.26
N PHE A 221 -1.60 10.32 -1.52
CA PHE A 221 -2.07 9.76 -2.78
C PHE A 221 -3.59 9.86 -2.96
N GLU A 222 -4.38 9.60 -1.92
CA GLU A 222 -5.83 9.77 -1.96
C GLU A 222 -6.23 11.19 -2.39
N ILE A 223 -5.58 12.21 -1.81
CA ILE A 223 -5.84 13.62 -2.14
C ILE A 223 -5.46 13.93 -3.58
N VAL A 224 -4.29 13.47 -4.05
CA VAL A 224 -3.84 13.70 -5.44
C VAL A 224 -4.79 13.05 -6.45
N GLN A 225 -5.26 11.83 -6.17
CA GLN A 225 -6.22 11.14 -7.04
C GLN A 225 -7.56 11.88 -7.10
N GLN A 226 -8.07 12.39 -5.96
CA GLN A 226 -9.31 13.18 -5.94
C GLN A 226 -9.19 14.48 -6.73
N VAL A 227 -8.04 15.16 -6.67
CA VAL A 227 -7.81 16.39 -7.46
C VAL A 227 -7.79 16.07 -8.95
N ARG A 228 -7.05 15.04 -9.37
CA ARG A 228 -7.00 14.60 -10.78
C ARG A 228 -8.38 14.23 -11.31
N GLN A 229 -9.16 13.47 -10.55
CA GLN A 229 -10.52 13.07 -10.93
C GLN A 229 -11.49 14.25 -11.07
N ARG A 230 -11.31 15.32 -10.28
CA ARG A 230 -12.10 16.55 -10.41
C ARG A 230 -11.72 17.40 -11.61
N GLU A 231 -10.44 17.40 -11.99
CA GLU A 231 -9.95 18.12 -13.17
C GLU A 231 -10.31 17.39 -14.48
N GLU A 232 -10.46 16.07 -14.45
CA GLU A 232 -10.84 15.23 -15.59
C GLU A 232 -12.36 15.08 -15.78
N ALA A 233 -13.17 15.42 -14.78
CA ALA A 233 -14.63 15.46 -14.91
C ALA A 233 -15.02 16.63 -15.83
N PRO A 234 -15.66 16.39 -17.00
CA PRO A 234 -16.13 17.48 -17.84
C PRO A 234 -17.12 18.32 -17.04
N ALA A 235 -16.98 19.65 -17.09
CA ALA A 235 -18.02 20.56 -16.63
C ALA A 235 -19.32 20.20 -17.35
N ALA A 236 -20.25 19.59 -16.61
CA ALA A 236 -21.58 19.23 -17.09
C ALA A 236 -22.44 20.47 -17.36
#